data_AF-A0AAW9ATY6-F1
#
_entry.id   AF-A0AAW9ATY6-F1
#
_cell.length_a   1.000
_cell.length_b   1.000
_cell.length_c   1.000
_cell.angle_alpha   90.00
_cell.angle_beta   90.00
_cell.angle_gamma   90.00
#
_symmetry.space_group_name_H-M   'P 1'
#
loop_
_entity.id
_entity.type
_entity.pdbx_description
1 polymer ?
#
loop_
_entity_poly.entity_id
_entity_poly.type
_entity_poly.pdbx_seq_one_letter_code
_entity_poly.pdbx_strand_id
1 'polypeptide(L)'
;MFVCGEEIDKVLIVRKPYAHYIRDGIKTWEMRGKKTKIRGRIGIAEQGTGKIICLTTISDCLEPIPDSEIDQHFSKHRVDYKNNPDLLKWNTPWVLSDTKPIEPVDYVHKRGAVIFVNV
;
A
#
# COMPACT_ATOMS: atom_id res chain seq x y z
N MET A 1 15.24 -7.44 -5.28
CA MET A 1 15.83 -6.39 -6.16
C MET A 1 16.42 -5.21 -5.37
N PHE A 2 17.33 -4.42 -5.95
CA PHE A 2 17.82 -3.16 -5.37
C PHE A 2 17.16 -1.95 -6.06
N VAL A 3 16.66 -1.01 -5.27
CA VAL A 3 16.05 0.25 -5.74
C VAL A 3 16.61 1.41 -4.91
N CYS A 4 17.23 2.40 -5.56
CA CYS A 4 17.82 3.57 -4.89
C CYS A 4 18.78 3.21 -3.73
N GLY A 5 19.55 2.11 -3.87
CA GLY A 5 20.48 1.62 -2.86
C GLY A 5 19.86 0.79 -1.73
N GLU A 6 18.56 0.51 -1.79
CA GLU A 6 17.83 -0.27 -0.78
C GLU A 6 17.41 -1.62 -1.37
N GLU A 7 17.65 -2.70 -0.64
CA GLU A 7 17.17 -4.04 -1.02
C GLU A 7 15.69 -4.19 -0.66
N ILE A 8 14.90 -4.64 -1.63
CA ILE A 8 13.49 -4.98 -1.45
C ILE A 8 13.21 -6.37 -2.05
N ASP A 9 12.41 -7.17 -1.35
CA ASP A 9 11.98 -8.50 -1.80
C ASP A 9 10.51 -8.50 -2.26
N LYS A 10 9.76 -7.43 -1.94
CA LYS A 10 8.33 -7.31 -2.21
C LYS A 10 7.94 -5.97 -2.81
N VAL A 11 7.02 -6.05 -3.77
CA VAL A 11 6.33 -4.91 -4.35
C VAL A 11 4.82 -5.08 -4.13
N LEU A 12 4.19 -4.09 -3.49
CA LEU A 12 2.74 -4.02 -3.32
C LEU A 12 2.12 -3.24 -4.47
N ILE A 13 1.17 -3.84 -5.15
CA ILE A 13 0.44 -3.17 -6.24
C ILE A 13 -0.71 -2.36 -5.63
N VAL A 14 -0.77 -1.08 -5.95
CA VAL A 14 -1.78 -0.15 -5.44
C VAL A 14 -2.36 0.65 -6.61
N ARG A 15 -3.70 0.81 -6.61
CA ARG A 15 -4.42 1.58 -7.63
C ARG A 15 -4.37 3.09 -7.35
N LYS A 16 -4.58 3.89 -8.40
CA LYS A 16 -4.87 5.32 -8.23
C LYS A 16 -6.22 5.54 -7.54
N PRO A 17 -6.37 6.62 -6.75
CA PRO A 17 -5.34 7.62 -6.40
C PRO A 17 -4.43 7.18 -5.23
N TYR A 18 -4.75 6.07 -4.57
CA TYR A 18 -4.11 5.67 -3.30
C TYR A 18 -2.60 5.46 -3.38
N ALA A 19 -2.10 4.93 -4.51
CA ALA A 19 -0.66 4.76 -4.72
C ALA A 19 0.09 6.10 -4.61
N HIS A 20 -0.51 7.17 -5.14
CA HIS A 20 0.06 8.51 -5.11
C HIS A 20 -0.09 9.13 -3.72
N TYR A 21 -1.21 8.90 -3.04
CA TYR A 21 -1.34 9.34 -1.65
C TYR A 21 -0.31 8.68 -0.72
N ILE A 22 0.06 7.42 -0.96
CA ILE A 22 1.14 6.77 -0.22
C ILE A 22 2.47 7.45 -0.57
N ARG A 23 2.79 7.56 -1.88
CA ARG A 23 4.00 8.23 -2.38
C ARG A 23 4.19 9.60 -1.74
N ASP A 24 3.14 10.42 -1.71
CA ASP A 24 3.19 11.80 -1.23
C ASP A 24 3.08 11.91 0.31
N GLY A 25 3.02 10.78 1.03
CA GLY A 25 2.92 10.74 2.49
C GLY A 25 1.55 11.14 3.07
N ILE A 26 0.55 11.35 2.21
CA ILE A 26 -0.82 11.75 2.58
C ILE A 26 -1.61 10.60 3.21
N LYS A 27 -1.29 9.35 2.82
CA LYS A 27 -1.93 8.11 3.27
C LYS A 27 -0.88 7.22 3.95
N THR A 28 -1.06 7.00 5.25
CA THR A 28 -0.16 6.18 6.07
C THR A 28 -0.72 4.80 6.37
N TRP A 29 -2.00 4.55 6.07
CA TRP A 29 -2.62 3.23 6.20
C TRP A 29 -3.03 2.69 4.85
N GLU A 30 -2.46 1.56 4.44
CA GLU A 30 -2.99 0.81 3.30
C GLU A 30 -4.03 -0.20 3.74
N MET A 31 -5.25 -0.06 3.20
CA MET A 31 -6.40 -0.83 3.66
C MET A 31 -6.53 -2.13 2.86
N ARG A 32 -6.70 -3.24 3.57
CA ARG A 32 -6.88 -4.58 2.99
C ARG A 32 -7.98 -5.32 3.75
N GLY A 33 -8.51 -6.39 3.14
CA GLY A 33 -9.50 -7.25 3.82
C GLY A 33 -8.90 -8.36 4.68
N LYS A 34 -7.56 -8.47 4.74
CA LYS A 34 -6.85 -9.47 5.52
C LYS A 34 -5.60 -8.87 6.14
N LYS A 35 -5.22 -9.42 7.30
CA LYS A 35 -3.95 -9.11 7.95
C LYS A 35 -2.76 -9.59 7.11
N THR A 36 -1.60 -9.00 7.36
CA THR A 36 -0.31 -9.46 6.82
C THR A 36 0.72 -9.66 7.94
N LYS A 37 1.57 -10.68 7.77
CA LYS A 37 2.77 -10.87 8.58
C LYS A 37 4.00 -10.20 7.98
N ILE A 38 3.90 -9.67 6.76
CA ILE A 38 4.99 -8.96 6.10
C ILE A 38 5.32 -7.71 6.92
N ARG A 39 6.62 -7.50 7.15
CA ARG A 39 7.19 -6.32 7.80
C ARG A 39 8.47 -5.94 7.06
N GLY A 40 8.85 -4.67 7.17
CA GLY A 40 10.07 -4.15 6.55
C GLY A 40 9.82 -3.44 5.23
N ARG A 41 10.91 -3.19 4.51
CA ARG A 41 10.92 -2.33 3.32
C ARG A 41 10.30 -3.02 2.12
N ILE A 42 9.41 -2.31 1.43
CA ILE A 42 8.74 -2.75 0.20
C ILE A 42 8.71 -1.63 -0.84
N GLY A 43 8.53 -2.00 -2.10
CA GLY A 43 8.15 -1.09 -3.17
C GLY A 43 6.63 -0.92 -3.28
N ILE A 44 6.16 0.27 -3.64
CA ILE A 44 4.78 0.50 -4.07
C ILE A 44 4.77 0.65 -5.58
N ALA A 45 4.04 -0.24 -6.25
CA ALA A 45 3.81 -0.15 -7.69
C ALA A 45 2.45 0.45 -8.03
N GLU A 46 2.41 1.36 -9.00
CA GLU A 46 1.16 1.84 -9.56
C GLU A 46 0.54 0.76 -10.46
N GLN A 47 -0.68 0.35 -10.12
CA GLN A 47 -1.41 -0.68 -10.84
C GLN A 47 -1.49 -0.37 -12.35
N GLY A 48 -1.18 -1.37 -13.18
CA GLY A 48 -1.27 -1.28 -14.64
C GLY A 48 -0.05 -0.63 -15.31
N THR A 49 0.88 -0.05 -14.56
CA THR A 49 2.06 0.62 -15.15
C THR A 49 3.31 -0.26 -15.20
N GLY A 50 3.41 -1.26 -14.32
CA GLY A 50 4.64 -2.04 -14.15
C GLY A 50 5.78 -1.26 -13.47
N LYS A 51 5.47 -0.12 -12.82
CA LYS A 51 6.48 0.77 -12.21
C LYS A 51 6.31 0.89 -10.71
N ILE A 52 7.43 0.81 -9.99
CA ILE A 52 7.58 1.17 -8.57
C ILE A 52 7.76 2.69 -8.49
N ILE A 53 6.95 3.37 -7.70
CA ILE A 53 6.91 4.85 -7.63
C ILE A 53 7.36 5.41 -6.28
N CYS A 54 7.42 4.58 -5.25
CA CYS A 54 8.01 4.91 -3.95
C CYS A 54 8.44 3.63 -3.22
N LEU A 55 9.32 3.81 -2.24
CA LEU A 55 9.65 2.81 -1.23
C LEU A 55 8.93 3.18 0.07
N THR A 56 8.47 2.19 0.82
CA THR A 56 7.84 2.39 2.14
C THR A 56 8.12 1.19 3.05
N THR A 57 7.87 1.34 4.33
CA THR A 57 8.04 0.27 5.32
C THR A 57 6.68 -0.15 5.84
N ILE A 58 6.35 -1.45 5.78
CA ILE A 58 5.23 -1.99 6.57
C ILE A 58 5.74 -2.14 8.00
N SER A 59 5.40 -1.18 8.86
CA SER A 59 5.81 -1.17 10.27
C SER A 59 4.85 -1.98 11.14
N ASP A 60 3.56 -2.00 10.79
CA ASP A 60 2.57 -2.76 11.55
C ASP A 60 1.35 -3.21 10.73
N CYS A 61 0.50 -4.04 11.31
CA CYS A 61 -0.79 -4.47 10.80
C CYS A 61 -1.78 -4.49 11.96
N LEU A 62 -2.75 -3.59 11.93
CA LEU A 62 -3.73 -3.44 12.99
C LEU A 62 -4.90 -4.42 12.83
N GLU A 63 -5.74 -4.50 13.86
CA GLU A 63 -7.01 -5.21 13.80
C GLU A 63 -7.96 -4.58 12.76
N PRO A 64 -8.88 -5.37 12.17
CA PRO A 64 -9.97 -4.83 11.37
C PRO A 64 -10.77 -3.79 12.15
N ILE A 65 -10.97 -2.63 11.55
CA ILE A 65 -11.74 -1.54 12.16
C ILE A 65 -13.23 -1.79 11.94
N PRO A 66 -14.08 -1.62 12.96
CA PRO A 66 -15.52 -1.66 12.79
C PRO A 66 -16.01 -0.59 11.80
N ASP A 67 -17.03 -0.89 11.00
CA ASP A 67 -17.58 0.03 10.01
C ASP A 67 -18.03 1.38 10.63
N SER A 68 -18.49 1.36 11.90
CA SER A 68 -18.88 2.56 12.65
C SER A 68 -17.72 3.50 13.00
N GLU A 69 -16.48 3.01 12.94
CA GLU A 69 -15.28 3.74 13.35
C GLU A 69 -14.36 4.07 12.18
N ILE A 70 -14.55 3.40 11.03
CA ILE A 70 -13.60 3.46 9.92
C ILE A 70 -13.37 4.89 9.41
N ASP A 71 -14.42 5.69 9.29
CA ASP A 71 -14.34 7.09 8.83
C ASP A 71 -13.60 8.02 9.80
N GLN A 72 -13.49 7.66 11.09
CA GLN A 72 -12.73 8.44 12.08
C GLN A 72 -11.23 8.45 11.75
N HIS A 73 -10.78 7.49 10.95
CA HIS A 73 -9.39 7.37 10.51
C HIS A 73 -9.17 7.84 9.07
N PHE A 74 -10.11 8.61 8.49
CA PHE A 74 -10.02 9.10 7.12
C PHE A 74 -8.68 9.79 6.80
N SER A 75 -8.13 10.55 7.74
CA SER A 75 -6.83 11.22 7.57
C SER A 75 -5.67 10.25 7.30
N LYS A 76 -5.77 9.00 7.77
CA LYS A 76 -4.74 7.96 7.62
C LYS A 76 -4.93 7.13 6.36
N HIS A 77 -6.16 6.75 6.02
CA HIS A 77 -6.43 5.85 4.88
C HIS A 77 -6.93 6.55 3.61
N ARG A 78 -7.51 7.75 3.70
CA ARG A 78 -8.00 8.55 2.56
C ARG A 78 -8.98 7.82 1.64
N VAL A 79 -9.78 6.90 2.19
CA VAL A 79 -10.82 6.16 1.47
C VAL A 79 -12.16 6.77 1.85
N ASP A 80 -12.96 7.11 0.86
CA ASP A 80 -14.32 7.61 1.06
C ASP A 80 -15.31 6.44 1.11
N TYR A 81 -15.49 5.85 2.29
CA TYR A 81 -16.40 4.72 2.48
C TYR A 81 -17.87 5.13 2.38
N LYS A 82 -18.21 6.39 2.71
CA LYS A 82 -19.58 6.90 2.62
C LYS A 82 -20.13 6.83 1.20
N ASN A 83 -19.33 7.25 0.23
CA ASN A 83 -19.70 7.18 -1.18
C ASN A 83 -19.34 5.85 -1.84
N ASN A 84 -18.60 4.96 -1.15
CA ASN A 84 -18.14 3.69 -1.70
C ASN A 84 -18.27 2.55 -0.65
N PRO A 85 -19.50 2.18 -0.25
CA PRO A 85 -19.72 1.20 0.83
C PRO A 85 -19.16 -0.20 0.50
N ASP A 86 -19.06 -0.58 -0.77
CA ASP A 86 -18.45 -1.85 -1.20
C ASP A 86 -16.97 -1.99 -0.82
N LEU A 87 -16.32 -0.89 -0.44
CA LEU A 87 -14.94 -0.89 0.04
C LEU A 87 -14.82 -1.24 1.52
N LEU A 88 -15.91 -1.27 2.31
CA LEU A 88 -15.88 -1.58 3.75
C LEU A 88 -15.22 -2.94 4.06
N LYS A 89 -15.27 -3.88 3.11
CA LYS A 89 -14.50 -5.14 3.18
C LYS A 89 -12.98 -4.95 3.32
N TRP A 90 -12.45 -3.76 3.06
CA TRP A 90 -11.06 -3.37 3.28
C TRP A 90 -10.98 -2.50 4.53
N ASN A 91 -11.07 -3.15 5.68
CA ASN A 91 -11.09 -2.52 7.00
C ASN A 91 -9.85 -2.85 7.83
N THR A 92 -8.90 -3.63 7.32
CA THR A 92 -7.66 -3.98 8.02
C THR A 92 -6.53 -3.04 7.59
N PRO A 93 -5.99 -2.20 8.49
CA PRO A 93 -4.91 -1.27 8.17
C PRO A 93 -3.55 -1.95 8.18
N TRP A 94 -2.79 -1.79 7.10
CA TRP A 94 -1.35 -2.01 7.09
C TRP A 94 -0.68 -0.65 7.27
N VAL A 95 0.06 -0.50 8.37
CA VAL A 95 0.69 0.76 8.75
C VAL A 95 1.97 0.94 7.95
N LEU A 96 2.04 2.07 7.25
CA LEU A 96 3.16 2.47 6.40
C LEU A 96 3.94 3.58 7.09
N SER A 97 5.27 3.45 7.10
CA SER A 97 6.21 4.47 7.58
C SER A 97 7.37 4.67 6.61
N ASP A 98 8.14 5.73 6.84
CA ASP A 98 9.40 6.00 6.14
C ASP A 98 9.27 6.01 4.61
N THR A 99 8.13 6.52 4.12
CA THR A 99 7.87 6.56 2.68
C THR A 99 8.82 7.53 1.98
N LYS A 100 9.43 7.05 0.90
CA LYS A 100 10.39 7.77 0.08
C LYS A 100 9.94 7.71 -1.38
N PRO A 101 9.45 8.83 -1.95
CA PRO A 101 9.24 8.94 -3.39
C PRO A 101 10.53 8.63 -4.15
N ILE A 102 10.40 7.99 -5.30
CA ILE A 102 11.52 7.74 -6.21
C ILE A 102 11.11 8.09 -7.64
N GLU A 103 12.11 8.22 -8.51
CA GLU A 103 11.85 8.15 -9.95
C GLU A 103 11.31 6.76 -10.31
N PRO A 104 10.26 6.65 -11.15
CA PRO A 104 9.63 5.37 -11.43
C PRO A 104 10.61 4.31 -11.97
N VAL A 105 10.69 3.16 -11.29
CA VAL A 105 11.55 2.03 -11.66
C VAL A 105 10.71 0.87 -12.16
N ASP A 106 11.07 0.31 -13.32
CA ASP A 106 10.41 -0.89 -13.84
C ASP A 106 10.68 -2.11 -12.96
N TYR A 107 9.67 -2.96 -12.80
CA TYR A 107 9.83 -4.25 -12.13
C TYR A 107 9.18 -5.37 -12.95
N VAL A 108 9.73 -6.59 -12.81
CA VAL A 108 9.18 -7.75 -13.52
C VAL A 108 7.97 -8.27 -12.76
N HIS A 109 6.79 -8.00 -13.31
CA HIS A 109 5.55 -8.57 -12.79
C HIS A 109 5.45 -10.05 -13.21
N LYS A 110 5.67 -10.96 -12.26
CA LYS A 110 5.44 -12.40 -12.48
C LYS A 110 3.95 -12.66 -12.68
N ARG A 111 3.58 -13.41 -13.73
CA ARG A 111 2.18 -13.76 -14.02
C ARG A 111 1.51 -14.39 -12.81
N GLY A 112 0.30 -13.92 -12.48
CA GLY A 112 -0.53 -14.44 -11.39
C GLY A 112 -0.38 -13.72 -10.04
N ALA A 113 0.52 -12.74 -9.93
CA ALA A 113 0.68 -11.97 -8.70
C ALA A 113 -0.41 -10.89 -8.56
N VAL A 114 -1.33 -11.05 -7.61
CA VAL A 114 -2.51 -10.17 -7.47
C VAL A 114 -2.30 -9.03 -6.46
N ILE A 115 -1.44 -9.21 -5.45
CA ILE A 115 -1.28 -8.26 -4.33
C ILE A 115 0.20 -7.91 -4.12
N PHE A 116 1.02 -8.91 -3.80
CA PHE A 116 2.47 -8.77 -3.71
C PHE A 116 3.15 -9.47 -4.87
N VAL A 117 4.19 -8.84 -5.40
CA VAL A 117 5.12 -9.45 -6.32
C VAL A 117 6.45 -9.65 -5.60
N ASN A 118 6.97 -10.89 -5.61
CA ASN A 118 8.31 -11.17 -5.13
C ASN A 118 9.32 -10.81 -6.23
N VAL A 119 10.31 -9.98 -5.88
CA VAL A 119 11.27 -9.32 -6.79
C VAL A 119 12.71 -9.47 -6.35
#